data_AF-A0A497SQ59-F1
#
_entry.id   AF-A0A497SQ59-F1
#
_cell.length_a   1.000
_cell.length_b   1.000
_cell.length_c   1.000
_cell.angle_alpha   90.00
_cell.angle_beta   90.00
_cell.angle_gamma   90.00
#
_symmetry.space_group_name_H-M   'P 1'
#
loop_
_entity.id
_entity.type
_entity.pdbx_description
1 polymer ?
#
loop_
_entity_poly.entity_id
_entity_poly.type
_entity_poly.pdbx_seq_one_letter_code
_entity_poly.pdbx_strand_id
1 'polypeptide(L)'
;MKELLKLADKIEDKELREKTIDLLRDIKLSNKNLNYKQIKLEECPGGYKGFEHHMEKGGLITHTKNVTELSIKIADFIDQKYCKINKDYVIAGALLHDLMRVFDFKKKGRKYELVGKLISHEELIGCELYARNFPEEVIHIVLNHLKLEGLILEAMIVHFADTIDAYTDAYLRELLKESLKSEI
;
A
#
# COMPACT_ATOMS: atom_id res chain seq x y z
N MET A 1 7.55 -10.05 0.39
CA MET A 1 8.87 -9.47 0.03
C MET A 1 9.33 -9.82 -1.38
N LYS A 2 9.66 -11.09 -1.71
CA LYS A 2 10.19 -11.45 -3.04
C LYS A 2 9.33 -10.98 -4.21
N GLU A 3 8.01 -11.07 -4.08
CA GLU A 3 7.07 -10.64 -5.13
C GLU A 3 7.03 -9.11 -5.30
N LEU A 4 7.04 -8.36 -4.19
CA LEU A 4 7.10 -6.89 -4.24
C LEU A 4 8.39 -6.40 -4.90
N LEU A 5 9.53 -7.04 -4.63
CA LEU A 5 10.79 -6.70 -5.29
C LEU A 5 10.76 -6.97 -6.79
N LYS A 6 10.14 -8.07 -7.24
CA LYS A 6 9.94 -8.35 -8.68
C LYS A 6 9.06 -7.31 -9.37
N LEU A 7 8.10 -6.73 -8.64
CA LEU A 7 7.27 -5.64 -9.15
C LEU A 7 8.08 -4.34 -9.21
N ALA A 8 8.90 -4.05 -8.19
CA ALA A 8 9.80 -2.90 -8.20
C ALA A 8 10.82 -2.96 -9.35
N ASP A 9 11.26 -4.16 -9.75
CA ASP A 9 12.14 -4.37 -10.91
C ASP A 9 11.52 -3.90 -12.24
N LYS A 10 10.20 -3.63 -12.30
CA LYS A 10 9.51 -3.09 -13.47
C LYS A 10 9.60 -1.57 -13.60
N ILE A 11 10.02 -0.86 -12.56
CA ILE A 11 10.29 0.58 -12.62
C ILE A 11 11.51 0.76 -13.54
N GLU A 12 11.39 1.52 -14.62
CA GLU A 12 12.47 1.70 -15.59
C GLU A 12 13.54 2.67 -15.07
N ASP A 13 13.12 3.79 -14.48
CA ASP A 13 13.97 4.75 -13.81
C ASP A 13 14.80 4.09 -12.70
N LYS A 14 16.12 4.10 -12.88
CA LYS A 14 17.04 3.37 -12.01
C LYS A 14 17.07 3.95 -10.60
N GLU A 15 17.04 5.27 -10.45
CA GLU A 15 17.15 5.93 -9.16
C GLU A 15 15.88 5.71 -8.33
N LEU A 16 14.71 5.87 -8.94
CA LEU A 16 13.42 5.61 -8.32
C LEU A 16 13.27 4.12 -7.95
N ARG A 17 13.72 3.22 -8.84
CA ARG A 17 13.73 1.76 -8.56
C ARG A 17 14.58 1.43 -7.33
N GLU A 18 15.81 1.95 -7.28
CA GLU A 18 16.74 1.71 -6.16
C GLU A 18 16.16 2.26 -4.84
N LYS A 19 15.68 3.51 -4.82
CA LYS A 19 15.03 4.10 -3.64
C LYS A 19 13.81 3.31 -3.18
N THR A 20 12.98 2.86 -4.10
CA THR A 20 11.77 2.05 -3.80
C THR A 20 12.18 0.70 -3.20
N ILE A 21 13.14 0.00 -3.80
CA ILE A 21 13.65 -1.28 -3.29
C ILE A 21 14.28 -1.12 -1.90
N ASP A 22 15.06 -0.07 -1.69
CA ASP A 22 15.70 0.20 -0.41
C ASP A 22 14.68 0.44 0.70
N LEU A 23 13.61 1.19 0.41
CA LEU A 23 12.54 1.43 1.37
C LEU A 23 11.71 0.17 1.65
N LEU A 24 11.45 -0.66 0.64
CA LEU A 24 10.78 -1.96 0.84
C LEU A 24 11.63 -2.91 1.71
N ARG A 25 12.96 -2.88 1.58
CA ARG A 25 13.87 -3.74 2.35
C ARG A 25 14.09 -3.25 3.78
N ASP A 26 14.17 -1.94 3.98
CA ASP A 26 14.49 -1.31 5.25
C ASP A 26 13.45 -0.21 5.58
N ILE A 27 12.28 -0.67 6.01
CA ILE A 27 11.19 0.18 6.47
C ILE A 27 11.63 0.77 7.82
N LYS A 28 11.90 2.07 7.85
CA LYS A 28 12.34 2.79 9.05
C LYS A 28 11.87 4.24 9.00
N LEU A 29 11.81 4.85 10.18
CA LEU A 29 11.57 6.28 10.34
C LEU A 29 12.92 6.98 10.51
N SER A 30 13.20 7.96 9.65
CA SER A 30 14.43 8.75 9.67
C SER A 30 14.41 9.81 10.78
N ASN A 31 13.21 10.22 11.23
CA ASN A 31 13.05 11.16 12.34
C ASN A 31 13.29 10.47 13.69
N LYS A 32 14.39 10.83 14.35
CA LYS A 32 14.81 10.26 15.65
C LYS A 32 13.85 10.54 16.81
N ASN A 33 12.92 11.49 16.67
CA ASN A 33 11.91 11.79 17.67
C ASN A 33 10.68 10.88 17.57
N LEU A 34 10.56 10.08 16.50
CA LEU A 34 9.47 9.11 16.34
C LEU A 34 9.94 7.73 16.81
N ASN A 35 9.22 7.16 17.79
CA ASN A 35 9.56 5.86 18.38
C ASN A 35 8.35 4.90 18.34
N TYR A 36 7.78 4.72 17.15
CA TYR A 36 6.70 3.77 16.93
C TYR A 36 7.25 2.34 16.82
N LYS A 37 6.59 1.38 17.47
CA LYS A 37 6.97 -0.02 17.36
C LYS A 37 6.48 -0.58 16.04
N GLN A 38 7.41 -1.11 15.26
CA GLN A 38 7.14 -1.79 14.00
C GLN A 38 6.84 -3.28 14.23
N ILE A 39 5.86 -3.81 13.51
CA ILE A 39 5.73 -5.26 13.29
C ILE A 39 6.39 -5.67 11.98
N LYS A 40 6.80 -6.93 11.87
CA LYS A 40 7.39 -7.45 10.62
C LYS A 40 6.37 -7.35 9.49
N LEU A 41 6.82 -6.95 8.30
CA LEU A 41 5.97 -6.83 7.12
C LEU A 41 5.25 -8.15 6.80
N GLU A 42 5.93 -9.29 6.96
CA GLU A 42 5.37 -10.63 6.75
C GLU A 42 4.31 -11.03 7.77
N GLU A 43 4.13 -10.24 8.83
CA GLU A 43 3.07 -10.43 9.82
C GLU A 43 1.98 -9.36 9.74
N CYS A 44 2.18 -8.28 8.98
CA CYS A 44 1.28 -7.14 8.99
C CYS A 44 -0.05 -7.46 8.27
N PRO A 45 -1.21 -7.18 8.88
CA PRO A 45 -2.50 -7.23 8.19
C PRO A 45 -2.66 -6.02 7.25
N GLY A 46 -3.49 -6.17 6.21
CA GLY A 46 -3.72 -5.18 5.16
C GLY A 46 -4.87 -4.20 5.43
N GLY A 47 -5.80 -4.50 6.33
CA GLY A 47 -6.94 -3.63 6.67
C GLY A 47 -7.05 -3.39 8.18
N TYR A 48 -8.17 -2.83 8.63
CA TYR A 48 -8.39 -2.56 10.06
C TYR A 48 -9.84 -2.84 10.48
N LYS A 49 -10.07 -2.89 11.80
CA LYS A 49 -11.40 -3.14 12.36
C LYS A 49 -12.37 -2.01 12.00
N GLY A 50 -13.38 -2.29 11.18
CA GLY A 50 -14.33 -1.31 10.62
C GLY A 50 -14.35 -1.30 9.09
N PHE A 51 -13.23 -1.72 8.47
CA PHE A 51 -13.15 -2.05 7.05
C PHE A 51 -12.12 -3.19 6.89
N GLU A 52 -12.58 -4.40 7.22
CA GLU A 52 -11.74 -5.60 7.28
C GLU A 52 -11.43 -6.11 5.87
N HIS A 53 -10.24 -5.79 5.38
CA HIS A 53 -9.66 -6.41 4.19
C HIS A 53 -8.26 -6.94 4.53
N HIS A 54 -7.85 -8.06 3.95
CA HIS A 54 -6.53 -8.68 4.14
C HIS A 54 -6.10 -8.80 5.62
N MET A 55 -7.02 -9.18 6.52
CA MET A 55 -6.79 -9.18 7.97
C MET A 55 -5.88 -10.32 8.48
N GLU A 56 -5.47 -11.22 7.61
CA GLU A 56 -4.56 -12.34 7.92
C GLU A 56 -3.10 -11.91 8.02
N LYS A 57 -2.29 -12.83 8.55
CA LYS A 57 -0.83 -12.68 8.62
C LYS A 57 -0.27 -12.47 7.21
N GLY A 58 0.40 -11.34 7.01
CA GLY A 58 1.02 -10.99 5.73
C GLY A 58 0.04 -10.38 4.71
N GLY A 59 -1.19 -10.07 5.12
CA GLY A 59 -2.19 -9.46 4.26
C GLY A 59 -1.76 -8.11 3.67
N LEU A 60 -0.92 -7.33 4.36
CA LEU A 60 -0.35 -6.10 3.78
C LEU A 60 0.47 -6.40 2.51
N ILE A 61 1.25 -7.50 2.49
CA ILE A 61 2.01 -7.89 1.30
C ILE A 61 1.06 -8.30 0.17
N THR A 62 0.01 -9.06 0.48
CA THR A 62 -1.01 -9.49 -0.49
C THR A 62 -1.69 -8.28 -1.10
N HIS A 63 -2.15 -7.35 -0.26
CA HIS A 63 -2.80 -6.12 -0.66
C HIS A 63 -1.89 -5.27 -1.57
N THR A 64 -0.70 -4.91 -1.10
CA THR A 64 0.25 -4.11 -1.90
C THR A 64 0.57 -4.76 -3.24
N LYS A 65 0.73 -6.09 -3.29
CA LYS A 65 0.94 -6.83 -4.55
C LYS A 65 -0.25 -6.67 -5.48
N ASN A 66 -1.46 -6.95 -5.00
CA ASN A 66 -2.67 -6.89 -5.82
C ASN A 66 -2.91 -5.49 -6.35
N VAL A 67 -2.79 -4.47 -5.49
CA VAL A 67 -2.92 -3.06 -5.86
C VAL A 67 -1.90 -2.68 -6.93
N THR A 68 -0.63 -3.11 -6.78
CA THR A 68 0.41 -2.82 -7.78
C THR A 68 0.12 -3.51 -9.12
N GLU A 69 -0.24 -4.80 -9.12
CA GLU A 69 -0.56 -5.54 -10.34
C GLU A 69 -1.80 -4.96 -11.06
N LEU A 70 -2.82 -4.55 -10.30
CA LEU A 70 -4.02 -3.95 -10.83
C LEU A 70 -3.74 -2.54 -11.37
N SER A 71 -2.95 -1.75 -10.66
CA SER A 71 -2.49 -0.42 -11.09
C SER A 71 -1.73 -0.49 -12.42
N ILE A 72 -0.85 -1.47 -12.61
CA ILE A 72 -0.16 -1.67 -13.90
C ILE A 72 -1.16 -1.93 -15.03
N LYS A 73 -2.15 -2.80 -14.82
CA LYS A 73 -3.17 -3.12 -15.84
C LYS A 73 -4.02 -1.90 -16.20
N ILE A 74 -4.42 -1.11 -15.20
CA ILE A 74 -5.19 0.11 -15.43
C ILE A 74 -4.32 1.14 -16.17
N ALA A 75 -3.06 1.32 -15.76
CA ALA A 75 -2.11 2.21 -16.42
C ALA A 75 -1.88 1.82 -17.89
N ASP A 76 -1.73 0.52 -18.18
CA ASP A 76 -1.61 0.01 -19.55
C ASP A 76 -2.84 0.35 -20.40
N PHE A 77 -4.04 0.18 -19.84
CA PHE A 77 -5.28 0.52 -20.53
C PHE A 77 -5.39 2.03 -20.78
N ILE A 78 -5.08 2.86 -19.78
CA ILE A 78 -5.15 4.30 -19.91
C ILE A 78 -4.12 4.84 -20.91
N ASP A 79 -2.89 4.31 -20.88
CA ASP A 79 -1.82 4.64 -21.84
C ASP A 79 -2.24 4.38 -23.29
N GLN A 80 -2.97 3.29 -23.52
CA GLN A 80 -3.44 2.89 -24.85
C GLN A 80 -4.67 3.66 -25.34
N LYS A 81 -5.56 4.08 -24.43
CA LYS A 81 -6.89 4.57 -24.80
C LYS A 81 -7.10 6.06 -24.59
N TYR A 82 -6.35 6.68 -23.69
CA TYR A 82 -6.59 8.06 -23.28
C TYR A 82 -5.34 8.93 -23.44
N CYS A 83 -4.27 8.65 -22.68
CA CYS A 83 -3.07 9.49 -22.68
C CYS A 83 -1.89 8.76 -22.02
N LYS A 84 -0.68 9.24 -22.29
CA LYS A 84 0.54 8.66 -21.71
C LYS A 84 0.56 8.75 -20.19
N ILE A 85 0.92 7.63 -19.55
CA ILE A 85 1.02 7.50 -18.09
C ILE A 85 2.45 7.19 -17.69
N ASN A 86 2.94 7.85 -16.63
CA ASN A 86 4.22 7.49 -16.05
C ASN A 86 4.07 6.25 -15.16
N LYS A 87 4.33 5.06 -15.74
CA LYS A 87 4.18 3.77 -15.05
C LYS A 87 5.16 3.61 -13.89
N ASP A 88 6.32 4.25 -13.94
CA ASP A 88 7.30 4.20 -12.85
C ASP A 88 6.72 4.83 -11.58
N TYR A 89 6.02 5.95 -11.71
CA TYR A 89 5.35 6.61 -10.60
C TYR A 89 4.17 5.80 -10.08
N VAL A 90 3.38 5.18 -10.98
CA VAL A 90 2.28 4.28 -10.60
C VAL A 90 2.80 3.09 -9.79
N ILE A 91 3.86 2.42 -10.27
CA ILE A 91 4.42 1.23 -9.61
C ILE A 91 5.05 1.61 -8.28
N ALA A 92 5.85 2.68 -8.22
CA ALA A 92 6.45 3.14 -6.98
C ALA A 92 5.38 3.57 -5.96
N GLY A 93 4.38 4.35 -6.37
CA GLY A 93 3.27 4.79 -5.52
C GLY A 93 2.46 3.60 -4.98
N ALA A 94 2.09 2.66 -5.85
CA ALA A 94 1.34 1.46 -5.45
C ALA A 94 2.13 0.54 -4.51
N LEU A 95 3.45 0.42 -4.66
CA LEU A 95 4.28 -0.39 -3.76
C LEU A 95 4.44 0.24 -2.37
N LEU A 96 4.33 1.56 -2.26
CA LEU A 96 4.67 2.32 -1.06
C LEU A 96 3.46 2.85 -0.29
N HIS A 97 2.28 2.98 -0.91
CA HIS A 97 1.11 3.68 -0.35
C HIS A 97 0.79 3.31 1.10
N ASP A 98 0.78 2.00 1.40
CA ASP A 98 0.43 1.46 2.72
C ASP A 98 1.62 0.89 3.49
N LEU A 99 2.86 1.10 3.02
CA LEU A 99 4.04 0.44 3.58
C LEU A 99 4.23 0.74 5.08
N MET A 100 3.83 1.94 5.53
CA MET A 100 3.97 2.38 6.92
C MET A 100 2.87 1.85 7.85
N ARG A 101 1.91 1.06 7.35
CA ARG A 101 0.93 0.35 8.19
C ARG A 101 1.58 -0.67 9.12
N VAL A 102 2.85 -1.03 8.88
CA VAL A 102 3.67 -1.81 9.84
C VAL A 102 3.82 -1.12 11.21
N PHE A 103 3.54 0.17 11.33
CA PHE A 103 3.53 0.94 12.58
C PHE A 103 2.13 1.09 13.20
N ASP A 104 1.07 0.64 12.52
CA ASP A 104 -0.31 0.78 12.98
C ASP A 104 -0.74 -0.34 13.92
N PHE A 105 0.03 -1.43 14.00
CA PHE A 105 -0.40 -2.65 14.67
C PHE A 105 0.54 -3.10 15.77
N LYS A 106 -0.06 -3.72 16.79
CA LYS A 106 0.62 -4.54 17.77
C LYS A 106 0.03 -5.94 17.77
N LYS A 107 0.90 -6.95 17.73
CA LYS A 107 0.48 -8.35 17.83
C LYS A 107 0.19 -8.72 19.29
N LYS A 108 -0.97 -9.33 19.54
CA LYS A 108 -1.37 -9.86 20.85
C LYS A 108 -1.91 -11.28 20.68
N GLY A 109 -1.04 -12.25 20.91
CA GLY A 109 -1.34 -13.66 20.64
C GLY A 109 -1.60 -13.87 19.14
N ARG A 110 -2.81 -14.33 18.80
CA ARG A 110 -3.27 -14.57 17.42
C ARG A 110 -4.00 -13.37 16.79
N LYS A 111 -4.15 -12.25 17.51
CA LYS A 111 -4.88 -11.06 17.05
C LYS A 111 -3.93 -9.88 16.85
N TYR A 112 -4.36 -8.93 16.02
CA TYR A 112 -3.72 -7.63 15.83
C TYR A 112 -4.60 -6.55 16.46
N GLU A 113 -4.00 -5.64 17.21
CA GLU A 113 -4.66 -4.48 17.79
C GLU A 113 -4.07 -3.21 17.15
N LEU A 114 -4.93 -2.25 16.79
CA LEU A 114 -4.51 -0.95 16.32
C LEU A 114 -3.81 -0.19 17.45
N VAL A 115 -2.70 0.47 17.10
CA VAL A 115 -1.97 1.38 17.97
C VAL A 115 -2.46 2.79 17.66
N GLY A 116 -2.94 3.51 18.68
CA GLY A 116 -3.23 4.94 18.53
C GLY A 116 -1.93 5.72 18.30
N LYS A 117 -1.82 6.36 17.13
CA LYS A 117 -0.73 7.28 16.78
C LYS A 117 -1.30 8.66 16.46
N LEU A 118 -0.47 9.68 16.67
CA LEU A 118 -0.80 11.04 16.24
C LEU A 118 -0.60 11.22 14.73
N ILE A 119 0.42 10.59 14.16
CA ILE A 119 0.76 10.65 12.74
C ILE A 119 0.30 9.36 12.05
N SER A 120 -0.48 9.50 10.99
CA SER A 120 -1.05 8.39 10.22
C SER A 120 0.03 7.68 9.38
N HIS A 121 -0.27 6.50 8.81
CA HIS A 121 0.73 5.80 7.99
C HIS A 121 1.00 6.55 6.67
N GLU A 122 -0.02 7.18 6.09
CA GLU A 122 0.06 8.01 4.89
C GLU A 122 0.99 9.21 5.12
N GLU A 123 0.85 9.89 6.26
CA GLU A 123 1.71 11.00 6.66
C GLU A 123 3.15 10.52 6.91
N LEU A 124 3.32 9.37 7.59
CA LEU A 124 4.66 8.78 7.82
C LEU A 124 5.37 8.45 6.50
N ILE A 125 4.67 7.82 5.55
CA ILE A 125 5.29 7.49 4.26
C ILE A 125 5.62 8.77 3.49
N GLY A 126 4.72 9.76 3.48
CA GLY A 126 4.97 11.05 2.83
C GLY A 126 6.22 11.75 3.38
N CYS A 127 6.39 11.80 4.71
CA CYS A 127 7.59 12.37 5.33
C CYS A 127 8.87 11.62 4.95
N GLU A 128 8.84 10.28 4.92
CA GLU A 128 10.00 9.48 4.54
C GLU A 128 10.35 9.62 3.05
N LEU A 129 9.35 9.68 2.16
CA LEU A 129 9.57 9.91 0.74
C LEU A 129 10.17 11.30 0.48
N TYR A 130 9.64 12.33 1.16
CA TYR A 130 10.20 13.68 1.13
C TYR A 130 11.66 13.71 1.58
N ALA A 131 11.96 13.10 2.74
CA ALA A 131 13.32 13.07 3.28
C ALA A 131 14.32 12.30 2.40
N ARG A 132 13.83 11.37 1.57
CA ARG A 132 14.63 10.56 0.64
C ARG A 132 14.67 11.11 -0.79
N ASN A 133 14.15 12.32 -1.00
CA ASN A 133 14.10 13.00 -2.30
C ASN A 133 13.40 12.15 -3.38
N PHE A 134 12.24 11.57 -3.06
CA PHE A 134 11.37 10.98 -4.08
C PHE A 134 10.74 12.07 -4.96
N PRO A 135 10.36 11.74 -6.20
CA PRO A 135 9.56 12.63 -7.05
C PRO A 135 8.28 13.07 -6.34
N GLU A 136 7.85 14.31 -6.58
CA GLU A 136 6.66 14.88 -5.94
C GLU A 136 5.38 14.11 -6.31
N GLU A 137 5.34 13.52 -7.50
CA GLU A 137 4.23 12.72 -8.00
C GLU A 137 4.07 11.44 -7.17
N VAL A 138 5.18 10.77 -6.79
CA VAL A 138 5.13 9.58 -5.94
C VAL A 138 4.69 9.96 -4.52
N ILE A 139 5.17 11.09 -4.01
CA ILE A 139 4.72 11.65 -2.72
C ILE A 139 3.22 11.97 -2.76
N HIS A 140 2.75 12.59 -3.86
CA HIS A 140 1.36 12.93 -4.06
C HIS A 140 0.46 11.68 -4.11
N ILE A 141 0.89 10.63 -4.82
CA ILE A 141 0.16 9.35 -4.88
C ILE A 141 -0.04 8.80 -3.47
N VAL A 142 1.03 8.59 -2.70
CA VAL A 142 0.90 7.94 -1.38
C VAL A 142 0.07 8.75 -0.39
N LEU A 143 0.13 10.10 -0.47
CA LEU A 143 -0.63 10.97 0.43
C LEU A 143 -2.11 11.10 0.08
N ASN A 144 -2.48 10.89 -1.19
CA ASN A 144 -3.82 11.24 -1.67
C ASN A 144 -4.60 10.05 -2.25
N HIS A 145 -4.02 8.86 -2.37
CA HIS A 145 -4.67 7.68 -2.95
C HIS A 145 -6.01 7.28 -2.30
N LEU A 146 -6.38 7.82 -1.13
CA LEU A 146 -7.68 7.58 -0.47
C LEU A 146 -8.79 8.58 -0.85
N LYS A 147 -8.49 9.62 -1.62
CA LYS A 147 -9.43 10.71 -1.97
C LYS A 147 -9.45 10.92 -3.48
N LEU A 148 -10.61 11.30 -4.04
CA LEU A 148 -10.73 11.54 -5.49
C LEU A 148 -10.42 12.98 -5.93
N GLU A 149 -10.44 13.94 -5.00
CA GLU A 149 -10.29 15.36 -5.34
C GLU A 149 -8.82 15.74 -5.50
N GLY A 150 -8.49 16.45 -6.60
CA GLY A 150 -7.16 17.01 -6.83
C GLY A 150 -6.08 16.00 -7.23
N LEU A 151 -6.46 14.80 -7.65
CA LEU A 151 -5.52 13.75 -8.06
C LEU A 151 -4.92 13.98 -9.45
N ILE A 152 -3.63 13.70 -9.59
CA ILE A 152 -3.03 13.36 -10.90
C ILE A 152 -3.52 11.98 -11.37
N LEU A 153 -3.36 11.68 -12.66
CA LEU A 153 -3.85 10.42 -13.25
C LEU A 153 -3.23 9.19 -12.60
N GLU A 154 -1.94 9.23 -12.28
CA GLU A 154 -1.23 8.15 -11.60
C GLU A 154 -1.81 7.86 -10.21
N ALA A 155 -2.17 8.90 -9.45
CA ALA A 155 -2.80 8.75 -8.15
C ALA A 155 -4.23 8.21 -8.27
N MET A 156 -4.97 8.64 -9.30
CA MET A 156 -6.31 8.13 -9.58
C MET A 156 -6.27 6.63 -9.93
N ILE A 157 -5.26 6.17 -10.66
CA ILE A 157 -5.04 4.76 -10.96
C ILE A 157 -4.85 3.95 -9.67
N VAL A 158 -3.95 4.40 -8.79
CA VAL A 158 -3.67 3.73 -7.52
C VAL A 158 -4.90 3.73 -6.61
N HIS A 159 -5.63 4.85 -6.53
CA HIS A 159 -6.89 4.96 -5.78
C HIS A 159 -7.92 3.90 -6.20
N PHE A 160 -8.17 3.76 -7.50
CA PHE A 160 -9.14 2.78 -7.98
C PHE A 160 -8.65 1.35 -7.80
N ALA A 161 -7.35 1.09 -7.97
CA ALA A 161 -6.78 -0.23 -7.74
C ALA A 161 -6.89 -0.66 -6.27
N ASP A 162 -6.55 0.26 -5.35
CA ASP A 162 -6.70 0.10 -3.90
C ASP A 162 -8.15 -0.20 -3.52
N THR A 163 -9.07 0.66 -3.98
CA THR A 163 -10.51 0.51 -3.73
C THR A 163 -11.04 -0.84 -4.23
N ILE A 164 -10.69 -1.24 -5.47
CA ILE A 164 -11.17 -2.50 -6.04
C ILE A 164 -10.67 -3.69 -5.21
N ASP A 165 -9.39 -3.73 -4.87
CA ASP A 165 -8.82 -4.85 -4.11
C ASP A 165 -9.43 -4.94 -2.70
N ALA A 166 -9.47 -3.81 -1.97
CA ALA A 166 -9.96 -3.78 -0.61
C ALA A 166 -11.45 -4.14 -0.50
N TYR A 167 -12.30 -3.61 -1.39
CA TYR A 167 -13.73 -3.96 -1.41
C TYR A 167 -13.97 -5.40 -1.86
N THR A 168 -13.18 -5.92 -2.82
CA THR A 168 -13.32 -7.30 -3.28
C THR A 168 -13.00 -8.28 -2.16
N ASP A 169 -11.90 -8.08 -1.45
CA ASP A 169 -11.53 -8.97 -0.33
C ASP A 169 -12.55 -8.87 0.82
N ALA A 170 -12.98 -7.66 1.19
CA ALA A 170 -14.01 -7.48 2.22
C ALA A 170 -15.32 -8.20 1.85
N TYR A 171 -15.78 -8.07 0.60
CA TYR A 171 -16.99 -8.73 0.11
C TYR A 171 -16.88 -10.26 0.17
N LEU A 172 -15.78 -10.83 -0.31
CA LEU A 172 -15.57 -12.28 -0.31
C LEU A 172 -15.52 -12.87 1.12
N ARG A 173 -14.97 -12.13 2.08
CA ARG A 173 -14.94 -12.56 3.49
C ARG A 173 -16.33 -12.63 4.11
N GLU A 174 -17.18 -11.65 3.82
CA GLU A 174 -18.55 -11.68 4.33
C GLU A 174 -19.34 -12.87 3.75
N LEU A 175 -19.20 -13.16 2.46
CA LEU A 175 -19.80 -14.36 1.85
C LEU A 175 -19.35 -15.66 2.52
N LEU A 176 -18.06 -15.79 2.82
CA LEU A 176 -17.52 -16.97 3.52
C LEU A 176 -18.01 -17.09 4.97
N LYS A 177 -18.21 -15.96 5.66
CA LYS A 177 -18.79 -15.96 7.02
C LYS A 177 -20.25 -16.42 6.98
N GLU A 178 -21.01 -16.05 5.96
CA GLU A 178 -22.41 -16.46 5.79
C GLU A 178 -22.53 -17.94 5.45
N SER A 179 -21.68 -18.47 4.56
CA SER A 179 -21.71 -19.90 4.21
C SER A 179 -21.42 -20.79 5.41
N LEU A 180 -20.42 -20.45 6.23
CA LEU A 180 -20.08 -21.18 7.45
C LEU A 180 -21.17 -21.16 8.53
N LYS A 181 -22.01 -20.10 8.56
CA LYS A 181 -23.17 -20.05 9.46
C LYS A 181 -24.34 -20.91 8.98
N SER A 182 -24.44 -21.16 7.68
CA SER A 182 -25.51 -21.98 7.09
C SER A 182 -25.27 -23.49 7.20
N GLU A 183 -24.04 -23.90 7.56
CA GLU A 183 -23.64 -25.31 7.73
C GLU A 183 -23.72 -25.81 9.20
N ILE A 184 -24.15 -24.97 10.14
CA ILE A 184 -24.30 -25.27 11.58
C ILE A 184 -25.77 -25.18 11.97
#